data_AF-A0A7R9YG53-F1
#
_entry.id   AF-A0A7R9YG53-F1
#
_cell.length_a   1.000
_cell.length_b   1.000
_cell.length_c   1.000
_cell.angle_alpha   90.00
_cell.angle_beta   90.00
_cell.angle_gamma   90.00
#
_symmetry.space_group_name_H-M   'P 1'
#
loop_
_entity.id
_entity.type
_entity.pdbx_description
1 polymer ?
#
loop_
_entity_poly.entity_id
_entity_poly.type
_entity_poly.pdbx_seq_one_letter_code
_entity_poly.pdbx_strand_id
1 'polypeptide(L)'
;RVACMNIFRTLPALTEVLLMLTLMILLSAWAATLLFAHVPQSNFASFPQSLINMYTLSTVTNFPAVTITVFAHSRASFLFFVIFLLVGVLLLMNLTLAIVYEAYRINLGREVLMQQQRQKR
;
A
#
# COMPACT_ATOMS: atom_id res chain seq x y z
N ARG A 1 14.12 7.15 -24.47
CA ARG A 1 13.77 8.51 -23.96
C ARG A 1 12.25 8.69 -23.79
N VAL A 2 11.41 8.34 -24.78
CA VAL A 2 9.94 8.48 -24.71
C VAL A 2 9.30 7.62 -23.60
N ALA A 3 9.78 6.39 -23.38
CA ALA A 3 9.27 5.52 -22.32
C ALA A 3 9.40 6.12 -20.90
N CYS A 4 10.52 6.79 -20.61
CA CYS A 4 10.75 7.43 -19.31
C CYS A 4 9.79 8.61 -19.10
N MET A 5 9.54 9.39 -20.15
CA MET A 5 8.60 10.52 -20.11
C MET A 5 7.14 10.08 -19.91
N ASN A 6 6.74 8.92 -20.44
CA ASN A 6 5.43 8.35 -20.19
C ASN A 6 5.24 7.90 -18.73
N ILE A 7 6.28 7.33 -18.09
CA ILE A 7 6.26 6.97 -16.66
C ILE A 7 6.10 8.23 -15.78
N PHE A 8 6.79 9.32 -16.12
CA PHE A 8 6.62 10.62 -15.46
C PHE A 8 5.22 11.22 -15.64
N ARG A 9 4.50 10.84 -16.69
CA ARG A 9 3.12 11.29 -16.94
C ARG A 9 2.07 10.52 -16.15
N THR A 10 2.35 9.27 -15.78
CA THR A 10 1.49 8.44 -14.91
C THR A 10 1.78 8.64 -13.42
N LEU A 11 2.91 9.27 -13.09
CA LEU A 11 3.34 9.61 -11.74
C LEU A 11 2.31 10.39 -10.89
N PRO A 12 1.54 11.37 -11.42
CA PRO A 12 0.54 12.09 -10.62
C PRO A 12 -0.56 11.17 -10.08
N ALA A 13 -1.06 10.25 -10.90
CA ALA A 13 -2.05 9.27 -10.45
C ALA A 13 -1.48 8.31 -9.39
N LEU A 14 -0.20 7.95 -9.52
CA LEU A 14 0.50 7.15 -8.51
C LEU A 14 0.71 7.92 -7.21
N THR A 15 0.94 9.24 -7.25
CA THR A 15 1.16 10.03 -6.03
C THR A 15 -0.03 10.04 -5.10
N GLU A 16 -1.26 10.10 -5.62
CA GLU A 16 -2.48 10.06 -4.80
C GLU A 16 -2.61 8.72 -4.05
N VAL A 17 -2.33 7.62 -4.76
CA VAL A 17 -2.43 6.29 -4.18
C VAL A 17 -1.30 6.02 -3.18
N LEU A 18 -0.08 6.43 -3.51
CA LEU A 18 1.07 6.35 -2.60
C LEU A 18 0.83 7.18 -1.34
N LEU A 19 0.18 8.34 -1.46
CA LEU A 19 -0.19 9.16 -0.32
C LEU A 19 -1.19 8.43 0.59
N MET A 20 -2.25 7.83 0.01
CA MET A 20 -3.20 7.04 0.77
C MET A 20 -2.55 5.85 1.48
N LEU A 21 -1.70 5.09 0.79
CA LEU A 21 -0.94 3.98 1.37
C LEU A 21 -0.06 4.46 2.53
N THR A 22 0.66 5.56 2.35
CA THR A 22 1.54 6.13 3.37
C THR A 22 0.76 6.58 4.60
N LEU A 23 -0.36 7.29 4.40
CA LEU A 23 -1.25 7.71 5.48
C LEU A 23 -1.82 6.51 6.25
N MET A 24 -2.25 5.48 5.54
CA MET A 24 -2.79 4.26 6.15
C MET A 24 -1.73 3.53 6.99
N ILE A 25 -0.49 3.44 6.51
CA ILE A 25 0.64 2.88 7.26
C ILE A 25 0.96 3.72 8.50
N LEU A 26 0.97 5.06 8.38
CA LEU A 26 1.23 5.97 9.51
C LEU A 26 0.15 5.85 10.61
N LEU A 27 -1.12 5.85 10.23
CA LEU A 27 -2.24 5.69 11.15
C LEU A 27 -2.21 4.32 11.83
N SER A 28 -1.93 3.27 11.06
CA SER A 28 -1.82 1.90 11.58
C SER A 28 -0.62 1.74 12.50
N ALA A 29 0.51 2.39 12.20
CA ALA A 29 1.70 2.39 13.04
C ALA A 29 1.43 3.11 14.36
N TRP A 30 0.78 4.28 14.32
CA TRP A 30 0.39 5.00 15.52
C TRP A 30 -0.56 4.18 16.39
N ALA A 31 -1.60 3.59 15.80
CA ALA A 31 -2.51 2.69 16.51
C ALA A 31 -1.77 1.47 17.09
N ALA A 32 -0.93 0.80 16.31
CA ALA A 32 -0.14 -0.34 16.78
C ALA A 32 0.79 0.03 17.94
N THR A 33 1.38 1.23 17.92
CA THR A 33 2.19 1.73 19.03
C THR A 33 1.34 1.86 20.29
N LEU A 34 0.14 2.44 20.19
CA LEU A 34 -0.77 2.60 21.34
C LEU A 34 -1.28 1.26 21.89
N LEU A 35 -1.63 0.32 21.00
CA LEU A 35 -2.18 -0.98 21.38
C LEU A 35 -1.12 -1.93 21.93
N PHE A 36 0.11 -1.91 21.39
CA PHE A 36 1.10 -2.96 21.64
C PHE A 36 2.38 -2.50 22.33
N ALA A 37 2.57 -1.20 22.63
CA ALA A 37 3.77 -0.72 23.32
C ALA A 37 4.04 -1.40 24.67
N HIS A 38 2.99 -1.85 25.36
CA HIS A 38 3.09 -2.51 26.66
C HIS A 38 3.45 -4.00 26.56
N VAL A 39 3.42 -4.59 25.35
CA VAL A 39 3.70 -6.01 25.16
C VAL A 39 5.23 -6.23 25.14
N PRO A 40 5.78 -6.99 26.10
CA PRO A 40 7.21 -7.26 26.16
C PRO A 40 7.66 -8.06 24.92
N GLN A 41 8.83 -7.73 24.38
CA GLN A 41 9.39 -8.29 23.14
C GLN A 41 8.54 -8.05 21.88
N SER A 42 7.60 -7.11 21.93
CA SER A 42 6.88 -6.71 20.73
C SER A 42 7.75 -5.83 19.84
N ASN A 43 7.50 -5.97 18.54
CA ASN A 43 8.08 -5.11 17.50
C ASN A 43 7.42 -3.71 17.47
N PHE A 44 6.65 -3.33 18.50
CA PHE A 44 5.81 -2.14 18.54
C PHE A 44 6.13 -1.20 19.71
N ALA A 45 7.33 -1.32 20.29
CA ALA A 45 7.74 -0.56 21.47
C ALA A 45 7.87 0.96 21.24
N SER A 46 8.11 1.39 19.99
CA SER A 46 8.23 2.80 19.63
C SER A 46 7.55 3.09 18.30
N PHE A 47 7.19 4.35 18.05
CA PHE A 47 6.53 4.76 16.80
C PHE A 47 7.39 4.47 15.55
N PRO A 48 8.70 4.81 15.50
CA PRO A 48 9.54 4.51 14.33
C PRO A 48 9.66 3.01 14.06
N GLN A 49 9.75 2.20 15.12
CA GLN A 49 9.81 0.75 14.99
C GLN A 49 8.47 0.18 14.50
N SER A 50 7.35 0.66 15.06
CA SER A 50 6.01 0.31 14.60
C SER A 50 5.77 0.69 13.14
N LEU A 51 6.32 1.83 12.69
CA LEU A 51 6.23 2.29 11.31
C LEU A 51 6.92 1.34 10.34
N ILE A 52 8.16 0.95 10.63
CA ILE A 52 8.93 0.00 9.82
C ILE A 52 8.21 -1.36 9.78
N ASN A 53 7.66 -1.80 10.91
CA ASN A 53 6.96 -3.08 11.00
C ASN A 53 5.63 -3.07 10.24
N MET A 54 4.86 -1.99 10.31
CA MET A 54 3.65 -1.83 9.50
C MET A 54 3.97 -1.72 8.01
N TYR A 55 5.05 -1.05 7.63
CA TYR A 55 5.50 -0.97 6.24
C TYR A 55 5.91 -2.34 5.69
N THR A 56 6.71 -3.11 6.43
CA THR A 56 7.12 -4.45 6.00
C THR A 56 5.96 -5.45 6.00
N LEU A 57 4.98 -5.26 6.89
CA LEU A 57 3.73 -6.02 6.87
C LEU A 57 2.86 -5.66 5.65
N SER A 58 2.82 -4.38 5.25
CA SER A 58 2.10 -3.93 4.05
C SER A 58 2.65 -4.56 2.76
N THR A 59 3.94 -4.89 2.72
CA THR A 59 4.59 -5.59 1.61
C THR A 59 4.60 -7.11 1.78
N VAL A 60 4.03 -7.61 2.89
CA VAL A 60 3.96 -9.03 3.25
C VAL A 60 5.35 -9.69 3.36
N THR A 61 6.40 -8.90 3.54
CA THR A 61 7.80 -9.39 3.55
C THR A 61 8.21 -9.98 4.89
N ASN A 62 7.56 -9.56 5.98
CA ASN A 62 7.88 -9.99 7.35
C ASN A 62 6.76 -10.77 8.06
N PHE A 63 5.78 -11.30 7.30
CA PHE A 63 4.79 -12.22 7.84
C PHE A 63 5.32 -13.66 7.75
N PRO A 64 5.34 -14.48 8.84
CA PRO A 64 4.69 -14.32 10.15
C PRO A 64 5.61 -13.85 11.30
N ALA A 65 6.88 -13.55 11.03
CA ALA A 65 7.88 -13.24 12.06
C ALA A 65 7.48 -12.08 12.99
N VAL A 66 6.80 -11.05 12.47
CA VAL A 66 6.36 -9.88 13.24
C VAL A 66 5.06 -10.12 14.03
N THR A 67 4.21 -11.05 13.59
CA THR A 67 2.86 -11.23 14.14
C THR A 67 2.79 -12.32 15.21
N ILE A 68 3.67 -13.32 15.17
CA ILE A 68 3.70 -14.43 16.14
C ILE A 68 3.88 -13.93 17.59
N THR A 69 4.75 -12.95 17.82
CA THR A 69 5.03 -12.42 19.16
C THR A 69 3.83 -11.69 19.76
N VAL A 70 3.04 -11.01 18.93
CA VAL A 70 1.84 -10.29 19.37
C VAL A 70 0.64 -11.23 19.56
N PHE A 71 0.53 -12.29 18.75
CA PHE A 71 -0.51 -13.32 18.91
C PHE A 71 -0.33 -14.16 20.16
N ALA A 72 0.91 -14.36 20.62
CA ALA A 72 1.17 -15.06 21.87
C ALA A 72 0.63 -14.32 23.11
N HIS A 73 0.44 -13.01 23.02
CA HIS A 73 0.04 -12.18 24.16
C HIS A 73 -1.48 -11.96 24.27
N SER A 74 -2.17 -11.77 23.13
CA SER A 74 -3.63 -11.59 23.12
C SER A 74 -4.25 -12.05 21.82
N ARG A 75 -5.32 -12.85 21.93
CA ARG A 75 -6.12 -13.31 20.78
C ARG A 75 -6.87 -12.16 20.11
N ALA A 76 -7.16 -11.07 20.83
CA ALA A 76 -7.82 -9.90 20.27
C ALA A 76 -6.92 -9.11 19.32
N SER A 77 -5.59 -9.18 19.50
CA SER A 77 -4.62 -8.54 18.62
C SER A 77 -4.71 -9.04 17.18
N PHE A 78 -5.15 -10.30 16.98
CA PHE A 78 -5.43 -10.88 15.67
C PHE A 78 -6.37 -10.04 14.83
N LEU A 79 -7.40 -9.46 15.44
CA LEU A 79 -8.40 -8.68 14.73
C LEU A 79 -7.80 -7.43 14.07
N PHE A 80 -6.87 -6.75 14.75
CA PHE A 80 -6.18 -5.58 14.21
C PHE A 80 -5.39 -5.92 12.94
N PHE A 81 -4.58 -6.99 13.00
CA PHE A 81 -3.77 -7.40 11.85
C PHE A 81 -4.61 -7.93 10.69
N VAL A 82 -5.69 -8.65 10.97
CA VAL A 82 -6.62 -9.12 9.93
C VAL A 82 -7.29 -7.94 9.23
N ILE A 83 -7.78 -6.95 9.97
CA ILE A 83 -8.38 -5.74 9.38
C ILE A 83 -7.34 -4.98 8.55
N PHE A 84 -6.11 -4.82 9.07
CA PHE A 84 -5.02 -4.18 8.33
C PHE A 84 -4.70 -4.91 7.02
N LEU A 85 -4.63 -6.24 7.03
CA LEU A 85 -4.37 -7.04 5.83
C LEU A 85 -5.54 -6.98 4.83
N LEU A 86 -6.78 -7.08 5.31
CA LEU A 86 -7.97 -7.03 4.44
C LEU A 86 -8.14 -5.65 3.80
N VAL A 87 -8.06 -4.58 4.59
CA VAL A 87 -8.34 -3.22 4.13
C VAL A 87 -7.12 -2.58 3.48
N GLY A 88 -5.95 -2.72 4.08
CA GLY A 88 -4.71 -2.11 3.59
C GLY A 88 -4.05 -2.87 2.47
N VAL A 89 -3.81 -4.15 2.69
CA VAL A 89 -3.05 -4.95 1.72
C VAL A 89 -3.94 -5.41 0.59
N LEU A 90 -5.09 -6.01 0.87
CA LEU A 90 -5.93 -6.58 -0.18
C LEU A 90 -6.78 -5.53 -0.88
N LEU A 91 -7.54 -4.72 -0.15
CA LEU A 91 -8.40 -3.72 -0.78
C LEU A 91 -7.58 -2.57 -1.39
N LEU A 92 -6.68 -1.94 -0.64
CA LEU A 92 -5.93 -0.79 -1.13
C LEU A 92 -4.96 -1.13 -2.27
N MET A 93 -4.25 -2.28 -2.24
CA MET A 93 -3.40 -2.68 -3.37
C MET A 93 -4.23 -3.01 -4.61
N ASN A 94 -5.38 -3.68 -4.45
CA ASN A 94 -6.25 -3.97 -5.59
C ASN A 94 -6.88 -2.69 -6.17
N LEU A 95 -7.23 -1.71 -5.32
CA LEU A 95 -7.68 -0.39 -5.76
C LEU A 95 -6.57 0.36 -6.50
N THR A 96 -5.34 0.31 -5.98
CA THR A 96 -4.15 0.87 -6.63
C THR A 96 -4.01 0.30 -8.04
N LEU A 97 -4.06 -1.02 -8.16
CA LEU A 97 -3.97 -1.71 -9.44
C LEU A 97 -5.11 -1.29 -10.38
N ALA A 98 -6.34 -1.15 -9.87
CA ALA A 98 -7.48 -0.69 -10.66
C ALA A 98 -7.28 0.73 -11.20
N ILE A 99 -6.80 1.67 -10.38
CA ILE A 99 -6.53 3.06 -10.80
C ILE A 99 -5.41 3.10 -11.85
N VAL A 100 -4.32 2.36 -11.62
CA VAL A 100 -3.20 2.26 -12.56
C VAL A 100 -3.66 1.65 -13.89
N TYR A 101 -4.49 0.61 -13.82
CA TYR A 101 -5.06 -0.03 -15.00
C TYR A 101 -5.95 0.92 -15.79
N GLU A 102 -6.81 1.69 -15.11
CA GLU A 102 -7.67 2.68 -15.75
C GLU A 102 -6.85 3.77 -16.44
N ALA A 103 -5.83 4.30 -15.76
CA ALA A 103 -4.90 5.27 -16.35
C ALA A 103 -4.17 4.70 -17.57
N TYR A 104 -3.75 3.43 -17.52
CA TYR A 104 -3.12 2.75 -18.65
C TYR A 104 -4.09 2.60 -19.84
N ARG A 105 -5.33 2.17 -19.59
CA ARG A 105 -6.38 2.02 -20.60
C ARG A 105 -6.71 3.33 -21.32
N ILE A 106 -6.83 4.43 -20.57
CA ILE A 106 -7.08 5.77 -21.13
C ILE A 106 -5.94 6.19 -22.08
N ASN A 107 -4.69 5.96 -21.68
CA ASN A 107 -3.53 6.30 -22.49
C ASN A 107 -3.47 5.46 -23.79
N LEU A 108 -3.73 4.15 -23.70
CA LEU A 108 -3.82 3.26 -24.87
C LEU A 108 -4.92 3.71 -25.85
N GLY A 109 -6.10 4.04 -25.34
CA GLY A 109 -7.22 4.54 -26.16
C GLY A 109 -6.84 5.80 -26.93
N ARG A 110 -6.14 6.75 -26.29
CA ARG A 110 -5.65 7.97 -26.96
C ARG A 110 -4.65 7.66 -28.07
N GLU A 111 -3.73 6.71 -27.87
CA GLU A 111 -2.75 6.33 -28.90
C GLU A 111 -3.41 5.70 -30.13
N VAL A 112 -4.38 4.80 -29.93
CA VAL A 112 -5.13 4.16 -31.03
C VAL A 112 -5.91 5.20 -31.84
N LEU A 113 -6.58 6.15 -31.16
CA LEU A 113 -7.33 7.23 -31.83
C LEU A 113 -6.40 8.15 -32.65
N MET A 114 -5.20 8.45 -32.14
CA MET A 114 -4.21 9.25 -32.87
C MET A 114 -3.70 8.52 -34.11
N GLN A 115 -3.54 7.19 -34.06
CA GLN A 115 -3.15 6.40 -35.24
C GLN A 115 -4.25 6.38 -36.31
N GLN A 116 -5.52 6.24 -35.91
CA GLN A 116 -6.65 6.30 -36.85
C GLN A 116 -6.78 7.67 -37.53
N GLN A 117 -6.55 8.76 -36.79
CA GLN A 117 -6.56 10.10 -37.40
C GLN A 117 -5.41 10.32 -38.39
N ARG A 118 -4.24 9.70 -38.13
CA ARG A 118 -3.11 9.72 -39.07
C ARG A 118 -3.35 8.89 -40.32
N GLN A 119 -4.12 7.80 -40.22
CA GLN A 119 -4.51 7.00 -41.40
C GLN A 119 -5.62 7.65 -42.24
N LYS A 120 -6.39 8.58 -41.67
CA LYS A 120 -7.45 9.32 -42.37
C LYS A 120 -6.99 10.65 -43.00
N ARG A 121 -5.72 11.03 -42.83
CA ARG A 121 -5.09 12.18 -43.49
C ARG A 121 -4.12 11.70 -44.55
#